data_AF-A0A6A8D110-F1
#
_entry.id   AF-A0A6A8D110-F1
#
_cell.length_a   1.000
_cell.length_b   1.000
_cell.length_c   1.000
_cell.angle_alpha   90.00
_cell.angle_beta   90.00
_cell.angle_gamma   90.00
#
_symmetry.space_group_name_H-M   'P 1'
#
loop_
_entity.id
_entity.type
_entity.pdbx_description
1 polymer ?
#
loop_
_entity_poly.entity_id
_entity_poly.type
_entity_poly.pdbx_seq_one_letter_code
_entity_poly.pdbx_strand_id
1 'polypeptide(L)'
;MKTIKGRFPFTPFSQKQLQVLSWWANDKLKDYEAIICDGSVRAGKTVVMSLSYVLWSMTQFDGQQFGMAGKTIGSFRRNVLRPLRSMLESEGYLIRDSRSDNMLTISKNGHTNYYFIFGGKDEASQDLVQGITLAG
;
A
#
# COMPACT_ATOMS: atom_id res chain seq x y z
N MET A 1 -24.69 17.49 -10.67
CA MET A 1 -23.65 16.55 -10.16
C MET A 1 -23.63 16.65 -8.64
N LYS A 2 -24.02 15.59 -7.91
CA LYS A 2 -23.97 15.59 -6.44
C LYS A 2 -22.52 15.44 -5.99
N THR A 3 -21.99 16.43 -5.29
CA THR A 3 -20.65 16.37 -4.67
C THR A 3 -20.70 15.34 -3.54
N ILE A 4 -20.03 14.20 -3.73
CA ILE A 4 -19.86 13.21 -2.66
C ILE A 4 -18.91 13.83 -1.63
N LYS A 5 -19.44 14.29 -0.49
CA LYS A 5 -18.64 14.71 0.67
C LYS A 5 -17.68 13.57 1.03
N GLY A 6 -16.37 13.81 1.00
CA GLY A 6 -15.37 12.89 1.55
C GLY A 6 -14.50 12.10 0.56
N ARG A 7 -14.56 12.35 -0.76
CA ARG A 7 -13.59 11.75 -1.71
C ARG A 7 -12.21 12.38 -1.57
N PHE A 8 -11.16 11.56 -1.64
CA PHE A 8 -9.78 12.05 -1.71
C PHE A 8 -9.59 12.80 -3.04
N PRO A 9 -9.11 14.05 -3.04
CA PRO A 9 -8.98 14.84 -4.26
C PRO A 9 -7.71 14.43 -5.01
N PHE A 10 -7.81 13.40 -5.85
CA PHE A 10 -6.72 13.06 -6.76
C PHE A 10 -6.47 14.20 -7.74
N THR A 11 -5.22 14.66 -7.81
CA THR A 11 -4.73 15.46 -8.93
C THR A 11 -4.38 14.52 -10.09
N PRO A 12 -4.46 14.97 -11.36
CA PRO A 12 -4.05 14.15 -12.49
C PRO A 12 -2.65 13.56 -12.29
N PHE A 13 -2.51 12.26 -12.50
CA PHE A 13 -1.23 11.57 -12.40
C PHE A 13 -0.37 11.88 -13.62
N SER A 14 0.91 12.15 -13.39
CA SER A 14 1.93 12.20 -14.44
C SER A 14 2.13 10.84 -15.10
N GLN A 15 2.74 10.80 -16.29
CA GLN A 15 3.05 9.55 -16.99
C GLN A 15 3.90 8.59 -16.15
N LYS A 16 4.88 9.09 -15.39
CA LYS A 16 5.67 8.26 -14.46
C LYS A 16 4.82 7.68 -13.33
N GLN A 17 3.87 8.45 -12.79
CA GLN A 17 2.96 7.95 -11.77
C GLN A 17 2.00 6.88 -12.33
N LEU A 18 1.49 7.08 -13.54
CA LEU A 18 0.65 6.08 -14.21
C LEU A 18 1.42 4.78 -14.48
N GLN A 19 2.69 4.88 -14.87
CA GLN A 19 3.56 3.71 -15.01
C GLN A 19 3.70 2.97 -13.68
N VAL A 20 3.98 3.67 -12.57
CA VAL A 20 4.04 3.05 -11.23
C VAL A 20 2.71 2.41 -10.83
N LEU A 21 1.56 3.00 -11.17
CA LEU A 21 0.24 2.43 -10.85
C LEU A 21 -0.10 1.15 -11.60
N SER A 22 0.49 0.94 -12.78
CA SER A 22 0.02 -0.06 -13.75
C SER A 22 1.09 -1.02 -14.24
N TRP A 23 2.35 -0.90 -13.80
CA TRP A 23 3.47 -1.71 -14.32
C TRP A 23 3.22 -3.22 -14.18
N TRP A 24 2.64 -3.65 -13.06
CA TRP A 24 2.29 -5.04 -12.75
C TRP A 24 1.15 -5.60 -13.61
N ALA A 25 0.41 -4.74 -14.32
CA ALA A 25 -0.63 -5.12 -15.28
C ALA A 25 -0.21 -4.83 -16.74
N ASN A 26 1.00 -4.31 -16.97
CA ASN A 26 1.47 -3.94 -18.29
C ASN A 26 2.20 -5.13 -18.92
N ASP A 27 1.77 -5.57 -20.10
CA ASP A 27 2.34 -6.76 -20.76
C ASP A 27 3.84 -6.71 -21.01
N LYS A 28 4.45 -5.52 -21.08
CA LYS A 28 5.89 -5.37 -21.26
C LYS A 28 6.67 -5.30 -19.96
N LEU A 29 6.01 -5.07 -18.82
CA LEU A 29 6.64 -4.81 -17.54
C LEU A 29 6.23 -5.79 -16.43
N LYS A 30 5.13 -6.52 -16.61
CA LYS A 30 4.56 -7.41 -15.59
C LYS A 30 5.47 -8.58 -15.20
N ASP A 31 6.43 -8.92 -16.06
CA ASP A 31 7.40 -10.00 -15.83
C ASP A 31 8.60 -9.55 -14.97
N TYR A 32 8.70 -8.26 -14.61
CA TYR A 32 9.68 -7.81 -13.63
C TYR A 32 9.23 -8.17 -12.20
N GLU A 33 10.18 -8.53 -11.35
CA GLU A 33 9.89 -8.93 -9.96
C GLU A 33 9.75 -7.72 -9.01
N ALA A 34 10.33 -6.57 -9.36
CA ALA A 34 10.37 -5.42 -8.47
C ALA A 34 10.40 -4.07 -9.20
N ILE A 35 9.92 -3.04 -8.51
CA ILE A 35 10.00 -1.63 -8.94
C ILE A 35 10.71 -0.79 -7.88
N ILE A 36 11.67 0.02 -8.31
CA ILE A 36 12.41 0.96 -7.46
C ILE A 36 12.09 2.39 -7.91
N CYS A 37 11.57 3.20 -6.99
CA CYS A 37 11.19 4.59 -7.23
C CYS A 37 12.04 5.57 -6.41
N ASP A 38 13.15 6.04 -6.97
CA ASP A 38 14.03 7.04 -6.33
C ASP A 38 13.87 8.46 -6.93
N GLY A 39 14.45 9.47 -6.29
CA GLY A 39 14.59 10.84 -6.78
C GLY A 39 14.19 11.89 -5.75
N SER A 40 13.81 13.08 -6.23
CA SER A 40 13.54 14.26 -5.37
C SER A 40 12.43 14.08 -4.33
N VAL A 41 12.57 14.80 -3.22
CA VAL A 41 11.54 14.90 -2.16
C VAL A 41 10.29 15.57 -2.71
N ARG A 42 9.10 15.15 -2.25
CA ARG A 42 7.78 15.67 -2.68
C ARG A 42 7.39 15.40 -4.14
N ALA A 43 8.07 14.49 -4.84
CA ALA A 43 7.69 14.06 -6.19
C ALA A 43 6.46 13.13 -6.27
N GLY A 44 5.70 12.97 -5.17
CA GLY A 44 4.49 12.12 -5.14
C GLY A 44 4.73 10.60 -5.16
N LYS A 45 5.99 10.15 -5.10
CA LYS A 45 6.38 8.73 -5.21
C LYS A 45 5.70 7.83 -4.17
N THR A 46 5.73 8.23 -2.90
CA THR A 46 5.18 7.42 -1.80
C THR A 46 3.68 7.17 -1.94
N VAL A 47 2.93 8.20 -2.35
CA VAL A 47 1.47 8.11 -2.51
C VAL A 47 1.12 7.13 -3.62
N VAL A 48 1.73 7.29 -4.79
CA VAL A 48 1.43 6.45 -5.95
C VAL A 48 1.90 5.01 -5.76
N MET A 49 3.08 4.81 -5.16
CA MET A 49 3.67 3.48 -4.96
C MET A 49 2.88 2.68 -3.92
N SER A 50 2.50 3.29 -2.80
CA SER A 50 1.69 2.62 -1.77
C SER A 50 0.28 2.29 -2.27
N LEU A 51 -0.34 3.17 -3.06
CA LEU A 51 -1.62 2.87 -3.71
C LEU A 51 -1.47 1.71 -4.69
N SER A 52 -0.48 1.75 -5.59
CA SER A 52 -0.24 0.67 -6.55
C SER A 52 -0.01 -0.67 -5.88
N TYR A 53 0.74 -0.69 -4.77
CA TYR A 53 1.03 -1.92 -4.04
C TYR A 53 -0.26 -2.58 -3.54
N VAL A 54 -1.16 -1.82 -2.91
CA VAL A 54 -2.45 -2.36 -2.46
C VAL A 54 -3.35 -2.75 -3.63
N LEU A 55 -3.35 -1.97 -4.73
CA LEU A 55 -4.15 -2.32 -5.90
C LEU A 55 -3.69 -3.64 -6.52
N TRP A 56 -2.37 -3.83 -6.68
CA TRP A 56 -1.79 -5.06 -7.17
C TRP A 56 -2.15 -6.25 -6.26
N SER A 57 -1.86 -6.16 -4.97
CA SER A 57 -2.08 -7.27 -4.04
C SER A 57 -3.56 -7.66 -3.93
N MET A 58 -4.46 -6.67 -3.89
CA MET A 58 -5.91 -6.92 -3.88
C MET A 58 -6.48 -7.40 -5.21
N THR A 59 -5.75 -7.25 -6.32
CA THR A 59 -6.16 -7.77 -7.64
C THR A 59 -5.67 -9.21 -7.84
N GLN A 60 -4.47 -9.53 -7.36
CA GLN A 60 -3.80 -10.80 -7.65
C GLN A 60 -4.00 -11.87 -6.57
N PHE A 61 -4.35 -11.48 -5.35
CA PHE A 61 -4.37 -12.38 -4.20
C PHE A 61 -5.62 -12.20 -3.34
N ASP A 62 -6.00 -13.26 -2.64
CA ASP A 62 -7.06 -13.27 -1.64
C ASP A 62 -6.64 -14.14 -0.44
N GLY A 63 -6.94 -13.67 0.77
CA GLY A 63 -6.57 -14.31 2.02
C GLY A 63 -5.07 -14.31 2.33
N GLN A 64 -4.26 -13.47 1.65
CA GLN A 64 -2.80 -13.48 1.75
C GLN A 64 -2.25 -12.39 2.67
N GLN A 65 -0.99 -12.57 3.09
CA GLN A 65 -0.26 -11.69 3.99
C GLN A 65 0.80 -10.91 3.22
N PHE A 66 0.94 -9.62 3.48
CA PHE A 66 1.85 -8.70 2.80
C PHE A 66 2.64 -7.87 3.82
N GLY A 67 3.85 -7.44 3.43
CA GLY A 67 4.71 -6.62 4.27
C GLY A 67 4.77 -5.18 3.81
N MET A 68 4.70 -4.24 4.75
CA MET A 68 4.95 -2.82 4.50
C MET A 68 5.93 -2.29 5.54
N ALA A 69 7.07 -1.77 5.11
CA ALA A 69 8.13 -1.36 6.02
C ALA A 69 8.41 0.15 5.97
N GLY A 70 8.88 0.70 7.10
CA GLY A 70 9.43 2.04 7.19
C GLY A 70 10.52 2.14 8.25
N LYS A 71 11.19 3.30 8.33
CA LYS A 71 12.26 3.53 9.33
C LYS A 71 11.80 3.25 10.76
N THR A 72 10.58 3.69 11.08
CA THR A 72 9.84 3.31 12.29
C THR A 72 8.36 3.15 11.94
N ILE A 73 7.62 2.35 12.70
CA ILE A 73 6.17 2.17 12.53
C ILE A 73 5.45 3.51 12.60
N GLY A 74 5.82 4.38 13.55
CA GLY A 74 5.25 5.72 13.66
C GLY A 74 5.49 6.59 12.42
N SER A 75 6.68 6.53 11.81
CA SER A 75 6.95 7.25 10.57
C SER A 75 6.16 6.70 9.38
N PHE A 76 6.04 5.37 9.30
CA PHE A 76 5.23 4.71 8.26
C PHE A 76 3.76 5.12 8.37
N ARG A 77 3.20 5.10 9.58
CA ARG A 77 1.79 5.47 9.81
C ARG A 77 1.49 6.90 9.38
N ARG A 78 2.41 7.85 9.65
CA ARG A 78 2.24 9.26 9.27
C ARG A 78 2.41 9.50 7.77
N ASN A 79 3.44 8.91 7.16
CA ASN A 79 3.88 9.26 5.82
C ASN A 79 3.25 8.38 4.72
N VAL A 80 2.82 7.16 5.06
CA VAL A 80 2.29 6.16 4.13
C VAL A 80 0.85 5.82 4.45
N LEU A 81 0.58 5.27 5.64
CA LEU A 81 -0.76 4.75 5.96
C LEU A 81 -1.84 5.82 5.95
N ARG A 82 -1.60 6.98 6.57
CA ARG A 82 -2.61 8.04 6.66
C ARG A 82 -3.13 8.49 5.28
N PRO A 83 -2.29 8.88 4.31
CA PRO A 83 -2.78 9.21 2.97
C PRO A 83 -3.34 7.99 2.24
N LEU A 84 -2.72 6.81 2.37
CA LEU A 84 -3.18 5.58 1.73
C LEU A 84 -4.60 5.21 2.15
N ARG A 85 -4.89 5.23 3.45
CA ARG A 85 -6.22 4.97 4.00
C ARG A 85 -7.27 5.88 3.36
N SER A 86 -7.01 7.19 3.33
CA SER A 86 -7.95 8.15 2.77
C SER A 86 -8.23 7.90 1.28
N MET A 87 -7.21 7.51 0.50
CA MET A 87 -7.38 7.15 -0.90
C MET A 87 -8.23 5.89 -1.06
N LEU A 88 -7.89 4.83 -0.34
CA LEU A 88 -8.56 3.53 -0.44
C LEU A 88 -10.02 3.60 0.03
N GLU A 89 -10.30 4.25 1.17
CA GLU A 89 -11.67 4.45 1.66
C GLU A 89 -12.51 5.25 0.66
N SER A 90 -11.92 6.23 -0.05
CA SER A 90 -12.61 7.00 -1.10
C SER A 90 -12.96 6.19 -2.35
N GLU A 91 -12.27 5.06 -2.54
CA GLU A 91 -12.48 4.08 -3.62
C GLU A 91 -13.22 2.82 -3.14
N GLY A 92 -13.86 2.87 -1.97
CA GLY A 92 -14.74 1.83 -1.46
C GLY A 92 -14.04 0.62 -0.81
N TYR A 93 -12.76 0.73 -0.45
CA TYR A 93 -12.09 -0.28 0.37
C TYR A 93 -12.48 -0.12 1.85
N LEU A 94 -12.62 -1.25 2.54
CA LEU A 94 -12.78 -1.32 3.99
C LEU A 94 -11.41 -1.58 4.63
N ILE A 95 -11.03 -0.81 5.65
CA ILE A 95 -9.73 -0.93 6.32
C ILE A 95 -9.90 -1.00 7.83
N ARG A 96 -9.53 -2.15 8.41
CA ARG A 96 -9.40 -2.35 9.87
C ARG A 96 -7.94 -2.27 10.26
N ASP A 97 -7.62 -1.46 11.27
CA ASP A 97 -6.24 -1.27 11.77
C ASP A 97 -6.12 -1.89 13.16
N SER A 98 -5.46 -3.05 13.23
CA SER A 98 -5.07 -3.66 14.49
C SER A 98 -3.76 -3.05 14.94
N ARG A 99 -3.84 -2.03 15.79
CA ARG A 99 -2.66 -1.26 16.23
C ARG A 99 -1.73 -2.04 17.14
N SER A 100 -2.26 -2.95 17.97
CA SER A 100 -1.46 -3.83 18.82
C SER A 100 -0.58 -4.76 17.98
N ASP A 101 -1.12 -5.24 16.86
CA ASP A 101 -0.48 -6.26 16.02
C ASP A 101 0.28 -5.62 14.85
N ASN A 102 0.27 -4.30 14.76
CA ASN A 102 0.81 -3.53 13.64
C ASN A 102 0.34 -4.06 12.27
N MET A 103 -0.94 -4.43 12.16
CA MET A 103 -1.49 -5.08 10.98
C MET A 103 -2.74 -4.36 10.47
N LEU A 104 -2.90 -4.28 9.15
CA LEU A 104 -4.11 -3.81 8.48
C LEU A 104 -4.83 -4.99 7.84
N THR A 105 -6.15 -5.05 7.99
CA THR A 105 -7.03 -5.88 7.15
C THR A 105 -7.68 -4.97 6.13
N ILE A 106 -7.45 -5.24 4.83
CA ILE A 106 -8.03 -4.47 3.73
C ILE A 106 -8.95 -5.39 2.93
N SER A 107 -10.20 -4.97 2.74
CA SER A 107 -11.21 -5.74 2.03
C SER A 107 -11.92 -4.92 0.96
N LYS A 108 -12.27 -5.55 -0.16
CA LYS A 108 -13.12 -4.96 -1.21
C LYS A 108 -13.76 -6.07 -2.04
N ASN A 109 -15.06 -5.93 -2.35
CA ASN A 109 -15.81 -6.84 -3.21
C ASN A 109 -15.68 -8.33 -2.84
N GLY A 110 -15.63 -8.65 -1.55
CA GLY A 110 -15.51 -10.04 -1.06
C GLY A 110 -14.07 -10.54 -0.88
N HIS A 111 -13.08 -9.86 -1.44
CA HIS A 111 -11.66 -10.20 -1.24
C HIS A 111 -11.08 -9.49 -0.02
N THR A 112 -10.17 -10.17 0.69
CA THR A 112 -9.52 -9.64 1.91
C THR A 112 -8.06 -10.07 1.98
N ASN A 113 -7.16 -9.12 2.20
CA ASN A 113 -5.73 -9.39 2.47
C ASN A 113 -5.26 -8.69 3.76
N TYR A 114 -4.14 -9.14 4.28
CA TYR A 114 -3.54 -8.71 5.55
C TYR A 114 -2.19 -8.04 5.31
N TYR A 115 -1.95 -6.88 5.91
CA TYR A 115 -0.74 -6.07 5.67
C TYR A 115 -0.05 -5.77 7.01
N PHE A 116 1.07 -6.44 7.25
CA PHE A 116 1.90 -6.26 8.44
C PHE A 116 2.84 -5.08 8.25
N ILE A 117 2.93 -4.23 9.27
CA ILE A 117 3.73 -3.01 9.28
C ILE A 117 4.99 -3.25 10.10
N PHE A 118 6.15 -3.17 9.43
CA PHE A 118 7.45 -3.39 10.05
C PHE A 118 8.21 -2.08 10.27
N GLY A 119 8.90 -1.98 11.40
CA GLY A 119 9.84 -0.90 11.70
C GLY A 119 11.28 -1.38 11.62
N GLY A 120 12.12 -0.76 10.79
CA GLY A 120 13.53 -1.16 10.64
C GLY A 120 14.41 -0.95 11.88
N LYS A 121 13.88 -0.38 12.96
CA LYS A 121 14.55 -0.20 14.26
C LYS A 121 13.81 -0.87 15.42
N ASP A 122 12.82 -1.70 15.12
CA ASP A 122 11.95 -2.32 16.10
C ASP A 122 12.31 -3.81 16.23
N GLU A 123 12.76 -4.23 17.41
CA GLU A 123 13.18 -5.61 17.68
C GLU A 123 12.02 -6.59 17.48
N ALA A 124 10.80 -6.21 17.87
CA ALA A 124 9.61 -7.04 17.67
C ALA A 124 9.31 -7.28 16.18
N SER A 125 9.74 -6.36 15.30
CA SER A 125 9.64 -6.57 13.85
C SER A 125 10.64 -7.63 13.33
N GLN A 126 11.77 -7.85 14.01
CA GLN A 126 12.78 -8.82 13.60
C GLN A 126 12.33 -10.26 13.86
N ASP A 127 11.75 -10.53 15.02
CA ASP A 127 11.22 -11.87 15.34
C ASP A 127 10.01 -12.20 14.46
N LEU A 128 9.11 -11.23 14.25
CA LEU A 128 7.93 -11.43 13.42
C LEU A 128 8.30 -11.71 11.95
N VAL A 129 9.26 -10.98 11.38
CA VAL A 129 9.62 -11.16 9.96
C VAL A 129 10.27 -12.53 9.71
N GLN A 130 10.95 -13.12 10.71
CA GLN A 130 11.55 -14.45 10.57
C GLN A 130 10.52 -15.59 10.56
N GLY A 131 9.35 -15.40 11.20
CA GLY A 131 8.31 -16.42 11.34
C GLY A 131 7.12 -16.28 10.39
N ILE A 132 7.04 -15.20 9.61
CA ILE A 132 5.90 -14.89 8.75
C ILE A 132 6.14 -15.30 7.30
N THR A 133 5.11 -15.80 6.63
CA THR A 133 5.11 -15.99 5.18
C THR A 133 4.38 -14.82 4.53
N LEU A 134 5.07 -14.11 3.62
CA LEU A 134 4.49 -13.02 2.85
C LEU A 134 4.29 -13.47 1.41
N ALA A 135 3.13 -13.15 0.84
CA ALA A 135 2.87 -13.30 -0.58
C ALA A 135 3.50 -12.15 -1.38
N GLY A 136 3.77 -12.42 -2.65
CA GLY A 136 4.30 -11.46 -3.60
C GLY A 136 5.42 -12.01 -4.45
#